data_AF-X0YBK8-F1
#
_entry.id   AF-X0YBK8-F1
#
_cell.length_a   1.000
_cell.length_b   1.000
_cell.length_c   1.000
_cell.angle_alpha   90.00
_cell.angle_beta   90.00
_cell.angle_gamma   90.00
#
_symmetry.space_group_name_H-M   'P 1'
#
loop_
_entity.id
_entity.type
_entity.pdbx_description
1 polymer ?
#
loop_
_entity_poly.entity_id
_entity_poly.type
_entity_poly.pdbx_seq_one_letter_code
_entity_poly.pdbx_strand_id
1 'polypeptide(L)' 'MLNYQTICQEILQDLEPRRREVLEKRFGLKDEDPLTLQAIGDELGITRERVRQIENDSLLWLRDR' A
#
# COMPACT_ATOMS: atom_id res chain seq x y z
N MET A 1 18.89 15.57 -1.10
CA MET A 1 18.08 15.05 0.03
C MET A 1 17.46 13.77 -0.46
N LEU A 2 17.64 12.64 0.23
CA LEU A 2 17.12 11.35 -0.23
C LEU A 2 15.57 11.43 -0.22
N ASN A 3 14.91 11.32 -1.38
CA ASN A 3 13.46 11.28 -1.43
C ASN A 3 12.99 9.84 -1.19
N TYR A 4 12.58 9.54 0.03
CA TYR A 4 12.10 8.21 0.41
C TYR A 4 10.83 7.80 -0.34
N GLN A 5 9.98 8.75 -0.75
CA GLN A 5 8.80 8.45 -1.55
C GLN A 5 9.20 7.89 -2.91
N THR A 6 10.20 8.45 -3.57
CA THR A 6 10.67 7.97 -4.87
C THR A 6 11.19 6.53 -4.78
N ILE A 7 11.99 6.23 -3.76
CA ILE A 7 12.53 4.87 -3.53
C ILE A 7 11.40 3.88 -3.26
N CYS A 8 10.43 4.26 -2.41
CA CYS A 8 9.26 3.43 -2.16
C CYS A 8 8.45 3.20 -3.43
N GLN A 9 8.20 4.23 -4.24
CA GLN A 9 7.46 4.11 -5.50
C GLN A 9 8.15 3.16 -6.49
N GLU A 10 9.47 3.22 -6.61
CA GLU A 10 10.25 2.30 -7.45
C GLU A 10 10.13 0.85 -6.97
N ILE A 11 10.22 0.59 -5.66
CA ILE A 11 10.07 -0.76 -5.11
C ILE A 11 8.66 -1.32 -5.35
N LEU A 12 7.64 -0.45 -5.23
CA LEU A 12 6.24 -0.82 -5.39
C LEU A 12 5.80 -0.96 -6.86
N GLN A 13 6.65 -0.62 -7.83
CA GLN A 13 6.28 -0.64 -9.25
C GLN A 13 5.95 -2.06 -9.75
N ASP A 14 6.55 -3.09 -9.18
CA ASP A 14 6.35 -4.48 -9.62
C ASP A 14 5.19 -5.18 -8.90
N LEU A 15 4.56 -4.51 -7.93
CA LEU A 15 3.33 -5.00 -7.33
C LEU A 15 2.14 -4.85 -8.28
N GLU A 16 1.19 -5.76 -8.15
CA GLU A 16 -0.12 -5.63 -8.80
C GLU A 16 -0.78 -4.28 -8.42
N PRO A 17 -1.45 -3.58 -9.36
CA PRO A 17 -1.98 -2.23 -9.13
C PRO A 17 -2.80 -2.08 -7.84
N ARG A 18 -3.61 -3.08 -7.51
CA ARG A 18 -4.46 -3.06 -6.30
C ARG A 18 -3.67 -3.22 -5.00
N ARG A 19 -2.58 -4.00 -5.03
CA ARG A 19 -1.65 -4.14 -3.89
C ARG A 19 -0.87 -2.85 -3.67
N ARG A 20 -0.37 -2.26 -4.77
CA ARG A 20 0.30 -0.97 -4.76
C ARG A 20 -0.60 0.11 -4.16
N GLU A 21 -1.84 0.23 -4.63
CA GLU A 21 -2.81 1.23 -4.15
C GLU A 21 -3.06 1.12 -2.64
N VAL A 22 -3.23 -0.11 -2.12
CA VAL A 22 -3.41 -0.33 -0.67
C VAL A 22 -2.18 0.14 0.12
N LEU A 23 -0.96 -0.16 -0.33
CA LEU A 23 0.26 0.26 0.37
C LEU A 23 0.51 1.77 0.24
N GLU A 24 0.27 2.36 -0.93
CA GLU A 24 0.40 3.79 -1.16
C GLU A 24 -0.52 4.58 -0.22
N LYS A 25 -1.80 4.20 -0.13
CA LYS A 25 -2.77 4.81 0.78
C LYS A 25 -2.44 4.56 2.24
N ARG A 26 -1.96 3.35 2.58
CA ARG A 26 -1.63 2.99 3.96
C ARG A 26 -0.46 3.78 4.53
N PHE A 27 0.52 4.10 3.69
CA PHE A 27 1.76 4.76 4.11
C PHE A 27 1.91 6.21 3.63
N GLY A 28 0.93 6.75 2.90
CA GLY A 28 0.97 8.14 2.42
C GLY A 28 2.04 8.39 1.35
N LEU A 29 2.26 7.42 0.45
CA LEU A 29 3.40 7.45 -0.49
C LEU A 29 3.17 8.32 -1.75
N LYS A 30 2.00 8.97 -1.84
CA LYS A 30 1.57 9.85 -2.93
C LYS A 30 1.21 11.26 -2.43
N ASP A 31 1.93 11.74 -1.43
CA ASP A 31 1.67 13.03 -0.78
C ASP A 31 0.28 13.13 -0.13
N GLU A 32 -0.28 11.98 0.25
CA GLU A 32 -1.52 11.85 1.01
C GLU A 32 -1.18 11.49 2.46
N ASP A 33 -2.06 11.85 3.40
CA ASP A 33 -1.95 11.37 4.77
C ASP A 33 -2.16 9.84 4.83
N PRO A 34 -1.41 9.10 5.66
CA PRO A 34 -1.60 7.68 5.86
C PRO A 34 -3.05 7.35 6.28
N LEU A 35 -3.70 6.45 5.54
CA LEU A 35 -5.05 6.00 5.83
C LEU A 35 -5.08 4.77 6.74
N THR A 36 -6.18 4.63 7.50
CA THR A 36 -6.43 3.41 8.29
C THR A 36 -6.95 2.27 7.40
N LEU A 37 -6.78 1.02 7.83
CA LEU A 37 -7.33 -0.14 7.11
C LEU A 37 -8.85 -0.05 6.91
N GLN A 38 -9.56 0.58 7.86
CA GLN A 38 -11.00 0.80 7.74
C GLN A 38 -11.30 1.81 6.64
N ALA A 39 -10.64 2.98 6.66
CA ALA A 39 -10.84 4.03 5.66
C ALA A 39 -10.51 3.54 4.23
N ILE A 40 -9.42 2.78 4.09
CA ILE A 40 -9.06 2.15 2.81
C ILE A 40 -10.12 1.14 2.38
N GLY A 41 -10.67 0.37 3.33
CA GLY A 41 -11.74 -0.59 3.05
C GLY A 41 -13.01 0.08 2.57
N ASP A 42 -13.41 1.17 3.24
CA ASP A 42 -14.57 1.96 2.89
C ASP A 42 -14.42 2.60 1.49
N GLU A 43 -13.22 3.11 1.16
CA GLU A 43 -12.93 3.69 -0.16
C GLU A 43 -12.92 2.64 -1.27
N LEU A 44 -12.34 1.46 -1.02
CA LEU A 44 -12.19 0.38 -2.01
C LEU A 44 -13.41 -0.57 -2.08
N GLY A 45 -14.44 -0.32 -1.28
CA GLY A 45 -15.65 -1.15 -1.22
C GLY A 45 -15.39 -2.57 -0.71
N ILE A 46 -14.41 -2.75 0.18
CA ILE A 46 -14.02 -4.05 0.74
C ILE A 46 -13.93 -4.00 2.27
N THR A 47 -13.98 -5.16 2.92
CA THR A 47 -13.88 -5.21 4.37
C THR A 47 -12.48 -4.82 4.84
N ARG A 48 -12.39 -4.25 6.05
CA ARG A 48 -11.12 -3.98 6.75
C ARG A 48 -10.20 -5.20 6.76
N GLU A 49 -10.75 -6.39 6.98
CA GLU A 49 -9.98 -7.63 7.00
C GLU A 49 -9.40 -7.96 5.62
N ARG A 50 -10.15 -7.68 4.54
CA ARG A 50 -9.63 -7.85 3.18
C ARG A 50 -8.46 -6.90 2.89
N VAL A 51 -8.53 -5.65 3.36
CA VAL A 51 -7.41 -4.71 3.27
C VAL A 51 -6.19 -5.24 4.04
N ARG A 52 -6.40 -5.74 5.27
CA ARG A 52 -5.33 -6.34 6.10
C ARG A 52 -4.65 -7.52 5.39
N GLN A 53 -5.42 -8.37 4.71
CA GLN A 53 -4.86 -9.49 3.95
C GLN A 53 -4.00 -8.97 2.79
N ILE A 54 -4.52 -8.02 2.00
CA ILE A 54 -3.78 -7.42 0.88
C ILE A 54 -2.48 -6.77 1.36
N GLU A 55 -2.50 -6.03 2.46
CA GLU A 55 -1.31 -5.41 3.06
C GLU A 55 -0.26 -6.48 3.40
N ASN A 56 -0.62 -7.52 4.15
CA ASN A 56 0.30 -8.57 4.55
C ASN A 56 0.86 -9.35 3.36
N ASP A 57 0.01 -9.72 2.40
CA ASP A 57 0.43 -10.46 1.19
C ASP A 57 1.36 -9.62 0.33
N SER A 58 1.19 -8.30 0.31
CA SER A 58 2.05 -7.38 -0.44
C SER A 58 3.40 -7.20 0.24
N LEU A 59 3.43 -7.03 1.57
CA LEU A 59 4.66 -6.95 2.34
C LEU A 59 5.47 -8.26 2.28
N LEU A 60 4.78 -9.40 2.31
CA LEU A 60 5.39 -10.71 2.15
C LEU A 60 6.04 -10.85 0.76
N TRP A 61 5.31 -10.46 -0.30
CA TRP A 61 5.82 -10.49 -1.66
C TRP A 61 7.06 -9.59 -1.84
N LEU A 62 7.06 -8.39 -1.26
CA LEU A 62 8.19 -7.47 -1.31
C LEU A 62 9.43 -7.99 -0.58
N ARG A 63 9.25 -8.80 0.48
CA ARG A 63 10.34 -9.37 1.27
C ARG A 63 10.99 -10.57 0.56
N ASP A 64 10.19 -11.38 -0.13
CA ASP A 64 10.65 -12.62 -0.77
C ASP A 64 11.18 -12.37 -2.21
N ARG A 65 11.29 -11.10 -2.60
CA ARG A 65 11.84 -10.60 -3.85
C ARG A 65 13.34 -10.33 -3.73
#